data_AF-F9FY46-F1
#
_entry.id   AF-F9FY46-F1
#
_cell.length_a   1.000
_cell.length_b   1.000
_cell.length_c   1.000
_cell.angle_alpha   90.00
_cell.angle_beta   90.00
_cell.angle_gamma   90.00
#
_symmetry.space_group_name_H-M   'P 1'
#
loop_
_entity.id
_entity.type
_entity.pdbx_description
1 polymer ?
#
loop_
_entity_poly.entity_id
_entity_poly.type
_entity_poly.pdbx_seq_one_letter_code
_entity_poly.pdbx_strand_id
1 'polypeptide(L)'
;MLPRSMKGLPLIYSNTYGTSSMVFDAQMWQIADKYDIPALMAESKKKFEIAVTTGWSMDDFPMAVTIVYDSALPGLRDIVVETASNNIDKLIGKDGFCELMRATPHFTADLIPCLCGKSSGSVHQYKCPSCSNKFWGEFSGGSYYCPCCSNRRSDWDFYHVK
;
A
#
# COMPACT_ATOMS: atom_id res chain seq x y z
N MET A 1 -0.41 48.26 12.60
CA MET A 1 0.05 47.06 11.88
C MET A 1 -0.19 45.87 12.79
N LEU A 2 -1.20 45.04 12.49
CA LEU A 2 -1.61 43.91 13.32
C LEU A 2 -0.69 42.69 13.04
N PRO A 3 -0.28 41.92 14.06
CA PRO A 3 0.39 40.65 13.84
C PRO A 3 -0.62 39.59 13.35
N ARG A 4 -0.16 38.80 12.37
CA ARG A 4 -0.92 37.70 11.75
C ARG A 4 -1.34 36.68 12.82
N SER A 5 -2.64 36.48 12.93
CA SER A 5 -3.26 35.43 13.74
C SER A 5 -2.85 34.06 13.22
N MET A 6 -2.01 33.34 13.98
CA MET A 6 -1.82 31.90 13.82
C MET A 6 -3.14 31.24 14.23
N LYS A 7 -3.88 30.74 13.24
CA LYS A 7 -4.97 29.82 13.50
C LYS A 7 -4.35 28.48 13.90
N GLY A 8 -4.10 28.33 15.20
CA GLY A 8 -3.83 27.03 15.79
C GLY A 8 -5.08 26.17 15.60
N LEU A 9 -5.02 25.22 14.67
CA LEU A 9 -5.97 24.11 14.66
C LEU A 9 -5.79 23.37 16.00
N PRO A 10 -6.85 23.17 16.79
CA PRO A 10 -6.75 22.40 18.00
C PRO A 10 -6.46 20.96 17.59
N LEU A 11 -5.26 20.48 17.90
CA LEU A 11 -4.98 19.05 17.97
C LEU A 11 -5.91 18.51 19.07
N ILE A 12 -7.07 17.97 18.68
CA ILE A 12 -7.99 17.34 19.62
C ILE A 12 -7.35 16.01 20.01
N TYR A 13 -6.50 16.06 21.05
CA TYR A 13 -5.97 14.87 21.70
C TYR A 13 -7.06 14.29 22.59
N SER A 14 -8.08 13.68 21.99
CA SER A 14 -9.03 12.84 22.71
C SER A 14 -8.40 11.46 22.88
N ASN A 15 -7.59 11.31 23.94
CA ASN A 15 -7.22 9.99 24.45
C ASN A 15 -8.44 9.37 25.14
N THR A 16 -9.35 8.82 24.34
CA THR A 16 -10.43 7.96 24.80
C THR A 16 -9.96 6.52 24.70
N TYR A 17 -9.70 5.90 25.86
CA TYR A 17 -9.49 4.47 26.11
C TYR A 17 -9.47 3.55 24.86
N GLY A 18 -8.27 3.14 24.42
CA GLY A 18 -8.08 2.12 23.39
C GLY A 18 -7.47 2.59 22.07
N THR A 19 -6.70 3.69 22.05
CA THR A 19 -5.97 4.08 20.83
C THR A 19 -5.02 2.96 20.42
N SER A 20 -5.25 2.39 19.24
CA SER A 20 -4.36 1.43 18.58
C SER A 20 -2.91 1.87 18.69
N SER A 21 -2.00 0.95 19.04
CA SER A 21 -0.57 1.25 19.13
C SER A 21 -0.04 1.86 17.83
N MET A 22 -0.53 1.42 16.67
CA MET A 22 -0.17 1.98 15.36
C MET A 22 -0.54 3.46 15.25
N VAL A 23 -1.77 3.81 15.64
CA VAL A 23 -2.25 5.19 15.57
C VAL A 23 -1.45 6.07 16.52
N PHE A 24 -1.22 5.60 17.74
CA PHE A 24 -0.42 6.31 18.73
C PHE A 24 1.01 6.56 18.25
N ASP A 25 1.70 5.52 17.76
CA ASP A 25 3.09 5.64 17.33
C ASP A 25 3.23 6.52 16.07
N ALA A 26 2.27 6.47 15.13
CA ALA A 26 2.22 7.37 13.99
C ALA A 26 2.06 8.84 14.41
N GLN A 27 1.15 9.11 15.34
CA GLN A 27 0.94 10.45 15.88
C GLN A 27 2.16 10.96 16.66
N MET A 28 2.81 10.10 17.45
CA MET A 28 4.03 10.46 18.17
C MET A 28 5.17 10.79 17.21
N TRP A 29 5.28 10.07 16.10
CA TRP A 29 6.24 10.38 15.05
C TRP A 29 5.99 11.76 14.44
N GLN A 30 4.72 12.12 14.14
CA GLN A 30 4.35 13.44 13.63
C GLN A 30 4.67 14.57 14.61
N ILE A 31 4.43 14.35 15.90
CA ILE A 31 4.78 15.30 16.95
C ILE A 31 6.30 15.49 16.98
N ALA A 32 7.06 14.39 16.92
CA ALA A 32 8.51 14.43 16.93
C ALA A 32 9.09 15.17 15.71
N ASP A 33 8.53 14.96 14.52
CA ASP A 33 8.90 15.68 13.29
C ASP A 33 8.61 17.18 13.42
N LYS A 34 7.41 17.53 13.90
CA LYS A 34 6.99 18.93 14.08
C LYS A 34 7.90 19.73 15.03
N TYR A 35 8.44 19.09 16.06
CA TYR A 35 9.31 19.72 17.04
C TYR A 35 10.81 19.43 16.82
N ASP A 36 11.16 18.79 15.71
CA ASP A 36 12.54 18.40 15.35
C ASP A 36 13.25 17.66 16.50
N ILE A 37 12.66 16.54 16.92
CA ILE A 37 13.18 15.65 17.97
C ILE A 37 13.59 14.31 17.34
N PRO A 38 14.82 14.18 16.77
CA PRO A 38 15.22 13.02 15.98
C PRO A 38 15.17 11.69 16.74
N ALA A 39 15.53 11.70 18.02
CA ALA A 39 15.52 10.50 18.85
C ALA A 39 14.08 9.96 19.05
N LEU A 40 13.10 10.85 19.18
CA LEU A 40 11.71 10.47 19.31
C LEU A 40 11.14 10.01 17.96
N MET A 41 11.51 10.66 16.85
CA MET A 41 11.14 10.17 15.51
C MET A 41 11.63 8.74 15.27
N ALA A 42 12.89 8.46 15.59
CA ALA A 42 13.46 7.12 15.41
C ALA A 42 12.74 6.06 16.26
N GLU A 43 12.49 6.35 17.54
CA GLU A 43 11.82 5.43 18.45
C GLU A 43 10.35 5.21 18.07
N SER A 44 9.62 6.27 17.74
CA SER A 44 8.23 6.17 17.29
C SER A 44 8.11 5.42 15.96
N LYS A 45 9.03 5.65 15.01
CA LYS A 45 9.06 4.90 13.75
C LYS A 45 9.23 3.40 13.99
N LYS A 46 10.18 3.03 14.86
CA LYS A 46 10.45 1.63 15.21
C LYS A 46 9.24 0.96 15.87
N LYS A 47 8.57 1.64 16.80
CA LYS A 47 7.36 1.10 17.45
C LYS A 47 6.20 0.97 16.48
N PHE A 48 6.02 1.97 15.62
CA PHE A 48 5.03 1.93 14.55
C PHE A 48 5.25 0.74 13.61
N GLU A 49 6.49 0.50 13.19
CA GLU A 49 6.85 -0.65 12.35
C GLU A 49 6.50 -1.98 13.02
N ILE A 50 6.83 -2.15 14.30
CA ILE A 50 6.46 -3.36 15.07
C ILE A 50 4.94 -3.50 15.17
N ALA A 51 4.23 -2.43 15.50
CA ALA A 51 2.78 -2.44 15.65
C ALA A 51 2.08 -2.80 14.33
N VAL A 52 2.50 -2.19 13.22
CA VAL A 52 1.93 -2.42 11.89
C VAL A 52 2.22 -3.84 11.39
N THR A 53 3.47 -4.30 11.52
CA THR A 53 3.85 -5.65 11.06
C THR A 53 3.20 -6.78 11.87
N THR A 54 2.83 -6.53 13.14
CA THR A 54 2.14 -7.52 13.99
C THR A 54 0.61 -7.41 13.91
N GLY A 55 0.08 -6.20 13.74
CA GLY A 55 -1.35 -5.93 13.81
C GLY A 55 -2.02 -5.60 12.47
N TRP A 56 -1.36 -5.80 11.33
CA TRP A 56 -1.93 -5.51 9.99
C TRP A 56 -3.32 -6.12 9.75
N SER A 57 -3.65 -7.22 10.45
CA SER A 57 -4.94 -7.89 10.36
C SER A 57 -6.03 -7.28 11.24
N MET A 58 -5.73 -6.27 12.06
CA MET A 58 -6.69 -5.61 12.93
C MET A 58 -7.41 -4.48 12.19
N ASP A 59 -8.60 -4.12 12.65
CA ASP A 59 -9.43 -3.07 12.04
C ASP A 59 -8.82 -1.66 12.15
N ASP A 60 -7.82 -1.52 13.01
CA ASP A 60 -7.09 -0.26 13.20
C ASP A 60 -6.06 0.01 12.10
N PHE A 61 -5.63 -1.02 11.36
CA PHE A 61 -4.62 -0.86 10.33
C PHE A 61 -5.05 0.15 9.25
N PRO A 62 -6.27 0.07 8.67
CA PRO A 62 -6.78 1.11 7.79
C PRO A 62 -6.74 2.53 8.37
N MET A 63 -7.08 2.69 9.64
CA MET A 63 -7.04 3.99 10.31
C MET A 63 -5.60 4.54 10.38
N ALA A 64 -4.64 3.68 10.71
CA ALA A 64 -3.23 4.06 10.75
C ALA A 64 -2.70 4.50 9.38
N VAL A 65 -3.10 3.81 8.30
CA VAL A 65 -2.72 4.20 6.92
C VAL A 65 -3.26 5.59 6.58
N THR A 66 -4.54 5.86 6.88
CA THR A 66 -5.14 7.19 6.64
C THR A 66 -4.34 8.29 7.34
N ILE A 67 -3.99 8.10 8.62
CA ILE A 67 -3.21 9.08 9.39
C ILE A 67 -1.83 9.32 8.76
N VAL A 68 -1.15 8.26 8.31
CA VAL A 68 0.15 8.37 7.65
C VAL A 68 0.03 9.18 6.35
N TYR A 69 -0.98 8.94 5.53
CA TYR A 69 -1.14 9.63 4.25
C TYR A 69 -1.64 11.07 4.38
N ASP A 70 -2.51 11.34 5.35
CA ASP A 70 -3.01 12.69 5.64
C ASP A 70 -1.90 13.60 6.21
N SER A 71 -0.91 13.02 6.88
CA SER A 71 0.10 13.80 7.59
C SER A 71 1.18 14.46 6.71
N ALA A 72 1.09 14.34 5.38
CA ALA A 72 2.02 14.94 4.41
C ALA A 72 3.52 14.64 4.64
N LEU A 73 3.85 13.67 5.50
CA LEU A 73 5.22 13.36 5.88
C LEU A 73 5.59 11.93 5.40
N PRO A 74 6.67 11.76 4.62
CA PRO A 74 6.94 10.52 3.90
C PRO A 74 7.45 9.38 4.79
N GLY A 75 7.98 9.66 5.99
CA GLY A 75 8.82 8.73 6.76
C GLY A 75 8.17 7.41 7.23
N LEU A 76 6.83 7.32 7.20
CA LEU A 76 6.06 6.14 7.59
C LEU A 76 5.33 5.46 6.41
N ARG A 77 5.31 6.08 5.21
CA ARG A 77 4.55 5.58 4.05
C ARG A 77 5.07 4.24 3.56
N ASP A 78 6.40 4.10 3.49
CA ASP A 78 7.04 2.87 3.03
C ASP A 78 6.63 1.66 3.90
N ILE A 79 6.56 1.87 5.23
CA ILE A 79 6.21 0.81 6.19
C ILE A 79 4.79 0.27 5.92
N VAL A 80 3.81 1.17 5.74
CA VAL A 80 2.42 0.76 5.53
C VAL A 80 2.21 0.15 4.14
N VAL A 81 2.90 0.66 3.12
CA VAL A 81 2.85 0.13 1.74
C VAL A 81 3.49 -1.25 1.69
N GLU A 82 4.65 -1.43 2.31
CA GLU A 82 5.34 -2.71 2.39
C GLU A 82 4.51 -3.74 3.14
N THR A 83 3.96 -3.36 4.30
CA THR A 83 3.13 -4.26 5.11
C THR A 83 1.85 -4.65 4.38
N ALA A 84 1.17 -3.69 3.75
CA ALA A 84 -0.04 -3.98 2.98
C ALA A 84 0.26 -4.89 1.78
N SER A 85 1.33 -4.61 1.02
CA SER A 85 1.71 -5.42 -0.14
C SER A 85 2.16 -6.84 0.25
N ASN A 86 2.76 -7.03 1.43
CA ASN A 86 3.13 -8.36 1.94
C ASN A 86 1.92 -9.20 2.39
N ASN A 87 0.78 -8.57 2.71
CA ASN A 87 -0.41 -9.25 3.24
C ASN A 87 -1.65 -9.01 2.37
N ILE A 88 -1.45 -8.63 1.11
CA ILE A 88 -2.50 -8.15 0.21
C ILE A 88 -3.58 -9.20 -0.05
N ASP A 89 -3.18 -10.48 -0.09
CA ASP A 89 -4.03 -11.66 -0.27
C ASP A 89 -5.11 -11.76 0.82
N LYS A 90 -4.79 -11.34 2.04
CA LYS A 90 -5.71 -11.34 3.19
C LYS A 90 -6.44 -10.02 3.38
N LEU A 91 -5.87 -8.93 2.88
CA LEU A 91 -6.42 -7.58 3.02
C LEU A 91 -7.50 -7.27 1.99
N ILE A 92 -7.37 -7.75 0.74
CA ILE A 92 -8.36 -7.49 -0.33
C ILE A 92 -9.77 -7.99 0.03
N GLY A 93 -9.89 -9.03 0.85
CA GLY A 93 -11.18 -9.56 1.30
C GLY A 93 -11.85 -8.74 2.42
N LYS A 94 -11.22 -7.68 2.93
CA LYS A 94 -11.74 -6.88 4.04
C LYS A 94 -12.35 -5.58 3.53
N ASP A 95 -13.61 -5.35 3.90
CA ASP A 95 -14.35 -4.15 3.51
C ASP A 95 -13.62 -2.87 3.90
N GLY A 96 -13.14 -2.77 5.14
CA GLY A 96 -12.42 -1.59 5.63
C GLY A 96 -11.13 -1.28 4.85
N PHE A 97 -10.44 -2.31 4.31
CA PHE A 97 -9.26 -2.09 3.48
C PHE A 97 -9.64 -1.65 2.06
N CYS A 98 -10.70 -2.21 1.48
CA CYS A 98 -11.22 -1.75 0.19
C CYS A 98 -11.72 -0.31 0.26
N GLU A 99 -12.38 0.08 1.36
CA GLU A 99 -12.79 1.47 1.61
C GLU A 99 -11.58 2.40 1.72
N LEU A 100 -10.54 2.01 2.46
CA LEU A 100 -9.28 2.75 2.53
C LEU A 100 -8.68 3.03 1.15
N MET A 101 -8.57 2.00 0.30
CA MET A 101 -7.98 2.16 -1.04
C MET A 101 -8.76 3.15 -1.91
N ARG A 102 -10.10 3.19 -1.76
CA ARG A 102 -10.96 4.16 -2.47
C ARG A 102 -10.84 5.56 -1.89
N ALA A 103 -10.77 5.67 -0.56
CA ALA A 103 -10.71 6.94 0.16
C ALA A 103 -9.33 7.60 0.09
N THR A 104 -8.26 6.82 -0.09
CA THR A 104 -6.87 7.30 -0.09
C THR A 104 -6.16 6.95 -1.41
N PRO A 105 -6.42 7.68 -2.52
CA PRO A 105 -5.85 7.37 -3.82
C PRO A 105 -4.32 7.35 -3.85
N HIS A 106 -3.67 8.22 -3.06
CA HIS A 106 -2.21 8.28 -2.96
C HIS A 106 -1.63 6.97 -2.41
N PHE A 107 -2.26 6.39 -1.38
CA PHE A 107 -1.85 5.09 -0.85
C PHE A 107 -2.01 4.00 -1.90
N THR A 108 -3.13 3.98 -2.61
CA THR A 108 -3.36 3.01 -3.69
C THR A 108 -2.34 3.16 -4.81
N ALA A 109 -1.98 4.39 -5.19
CA ALA A 109 -0.97 4.67 -6.21
C ALA A 109 0.44 4.19 -5.80
N ASP A 110 0.79 4.31 -4.52
CA ASP A 110 2.08 3.82 -3.99
C ASP A 110 2.06 2.29 -3.80
N LEU A 111 0.91 1.70 -3.49
CA LEU A 111 0.74 0.26 -3.30
C LEU A 111 0.82 -0.55 -4.60
N ILE A 112 0.18 -0.07 -5.68
CA ILE A 112 0.08 -0.82 -6.95
C ILE A 112 1.47 -1.23 -7.51
N PRO A 113 2.49 -0.34 -7.59
CA PRO A 113 3.82 -0.72 -8.03
C PRO A 113 4.44 -1.84 -7.20
N CYS A 114 4.26 -1.82 -5.87
CA CYS A 114 4.74 -2.87 -4.98
C CYS A 114 4.05 -4.22 -5.21
N LEU A 115 2.80 -4.23 -5.69
CA LEU A 115 2.10 -5.45 -6.06
C LEU A 115 2.59 -6.00 -7.41
N CYS A 116 2.80 -5.12 -8.39
CA CYS A 116 3.30 -5.50 -9.71
C CYS A 116 4.77 -5.95 -9.68
N GLY A 117 5.59 -5.46 -8.75
CA GLY A 117 6.98 -5.90 -8.56
C GLY A 117 7.13 -7.22 -7.80
N LYS A 118 6.08 -7.67 -7.10
CA LYS A 118 6.04 -8.93 -6.34
C LYS A 118 5.47 -10.11 -7.12
N SER A 119 5.06 -9.93 -8.38
CA SER A 119 4.82 -11.06 -9.27
C SER A 119 6.16 -11.73 -9.56
N SER A 120 6.50 -12.73 -8.74
CA SER A 120 7.58 -13.68 -9.01
C SER A 120 7.35 -14.42 -10.33
N GLY A 121 6.10 -14.42 -10.82
CA GLY A 121 5.76 -14.70 -12.20
C GLY A 121 6.31 -13.63 -13.11
N SER A 122 7.25 -13.99 -13.97
CA SER A 122 7.70 -13.13 -15.06
C SER A 122 6.52 -12.91 -16.02
N VAL A 123 5.74 -11.86 -15.76
CA VAL A 123 4.65 -11.46 -16.64
C VAL A 123 5.29 -11.05 -17.96
N HIS A 124 5.15 -11.92 -18.96
CA HIS A 124 5.72 -11.70 -20.28
C HIS A 124 4.66 -11.16 -21.21
N GLN A 125 5.08 -10.33 -22.16
CA GLN A 125 4.23 -9.96 -23.28
C GLN A 125 4.25 -11.11 -24.28
N TYR A 126 3.10 -11.59 -24.72
CA TYR A 126 2.98 -12.61 -25.75
C TYR A 126 2.32 -12.04 -27.00
N LYS A 127 2.70 -12.57 -28.17
CA LYS A 127 2.04 -12.26 -29.45
C LYS A 127 1.30 -13.49 -29.97
N CYS A 128 -0.03 -13.42 -30.05
CA CYS A 128 -0.82 -14.54 -30.56
C CYS A 128 -0.53 -14.79 -32.05
N PRO A 129 -0.16 -16.00 -32.48
CA PRO A 129 0.08 -16.30 -33.90
C PRO A 129 -1.21 -16.32 -34.73
N SER A 130 -2.38 -16.58 -34.11
CA SER A 130 -3.65 -16.69 -34.84
C SER A 130 -4.29 -15.33 -35.13
N CYS A 131 -4.13 -14.33 -34.27
CA CYS A 131 -4.73 -12.99 -34.45
C CYS A 131 -3.73 -11.83 -34.39
N SER A 132 -2.44 -12.10 -34.22
CA SER A 132 -1.36 -11.11 -34.07
C SER A 132 -1.47 -10.14 -32.90
N ASN A 133 -2.50 -10.24 -32.05
CA ASN A 133 -2.66 -9.39 -30.88
C ASN A 133 -1.60 -9.68 -29.81
N LYS A 134 -1.18 -8.62 -29.14
CA LYS A 134 -0.26 -8.68 -28.01
C LYS A 134 -1.02 -8.57 -26.70
N PHE A 135 -0.64 -9.37 -25.71
CA PHE A 135 -1.23 -9.31 -24.39
C PHE A 135 -0.21 -9.77 -23.35
N TRP A 136 -0.43 -9.38 -22.09
CA TRP A 136 0.43 -9.77 -20.97
C TRP A 136 -0.18 -10.95 -20.25
N GLY A 137 0.66 -11.89 -19.82
CA GLY A 137 0.20 -13.05 -19.08
C GLY A 137 1.33 -13.73 -18.33
N GLU A 138 0.94 -14.59 -17.42
CA GLU A 138 1.82 -15.57 -16.80
C GLU A 138 1.28 -16.94 -17.19
N PHE A 139 2.11 -17.73 -17.86
CA PHE A 139 1.77 -19.07 -18.29
C PHE A 139 2.70 -20.06 -17.59
N SER A 140 2.14 -21.01 -16.86
CA SER A 140 2.86 -21.98 -16.04
C SER A 140 2.47 -23.41 -16.43
N GLY A 141 2.84 -23.78 -17.65
CA GLY A 141 2.58 -25.11 -18.21
C GLY A 141 1.10 -25.39 -18.50
N GLY A 142 0.84 -26.21 -19.53
CA GLY A 142 -0.52 -26.53 -19.96
C GLY A 142 -1.05 -25.63 -21.08
N SER A 143 -2.36 -25.66 -21.30
CA SER A 143 -2.99 -24.98 -22.44
C SER A 143 -3.79 -23.75 -22.01
N TYR A 144 -3.50 -22.60 -22.59
CA TYR A 144 -4.17 -21.33 -22.33
C TYR A 144 -4.84 -20.78 -23.59
N TYR A 145 -5.83 -19.92 -23.41
CA TYR A 145 -6.58 -19.29 -24.49
C TYR A 145 -6.04 -17.89 -24.79
N CYS A 146 -6.01 -17.52 -26.07
CA CYS A 146 -5.79 -16.14 -26.44
C CYS A 146 -6.99 -15.28 -25.99
N PRO A 147 -6.79 -14.17 -25.26
CA PRO A 147 -7.88 -13.30 -24.81
C PRO A 147 -8.66 -12.63 -25.96
N CYS A 148 -8.06 -12.51 -27.15
CA CYS A 148 -8.66 -11.80 -28.28
C CYS A 148 -9.41 -12.71 -29.26
N CYS A 149 -8.92 -13.93 -29.51
CA CYS A 149 -9.49 -14.83 -30.50
C CYS A 149 -9.87 -16.21 -29.95
N SER A 150 -9.74 -16.42 -28.64
CA SER A 150 -10.06 -17.69 -27.97
C SER A 150 -9.34 -18.91 -28.53
N ASN A 151 -8.23 -18.71 -29.26
CA ASN A 151 -7.43 -19.81 -29.77
C ASN A 151 -6.65 -20.46 -28.62
N ARG A 152 -6.88 -21.75 -28.38
CA ARG A 152 -6.21 -22.54 -27.34
C ARG A 152 -4.84 -23.00 -27.80
N ARG A 153 -3.83 -22.79 -26.97
CA ARG A 153 -2.42 -23.18 -27.23
C ARG A 153 -1.72 -23.61 -25.96
N SER A 154 -0.80 -24.55 -26.10
CA SER A 154 0.10 -25.00 -25.02
C SER A 154 1.55 -24.59 -25.24
N ASP A 155 1.84 -23.96 -26.38
CA ASP A 155 3.17 -23.58 -26.85
C ASP A 155 3.44 -22.07 -26.64
N TRP A 156 2.78 -21.42 -25.67
CA TRP A 156 2.87 -19.97 -25.46
C TRP A 156 4.30 -19.48 -25.19
N ASP A 157 5.15 -20.32 -24.60
CA ASP A 157 6.56 -20.01 -24.32
C ASP A 157 7.37 -19.65 -25.59
N PHE A 158 6.93 -20.04 -26.79
CA PHE A 158 7.61 -19.67 -28.04
C PHE A 158 7.20 -18.30 -28.59
N TYR A 159 6.16 -17.67 -28.02
CA TYR A 159 5.59 -16.44 -28.55
C TYR A 159 5.71 -15.25 -27.60
N HIS A 160 6.58 -15.33 -26.59
CA HIS A 160 6.92 -14.16 -25.79
C HIS A 160 7.72 -13.16 -26.62
N VAL A 161 7.38 -11.89 -26.48
CA VAL A 161 8.05 -10.75 -27.09
C VAL A 161 9.20 -10.36 -26.15
N LYS A 162 10.42 -10.29 -26.69
CA LYS A 162 11.58 -9.76 -25.97
C LYS A 162 11.47 -8.26 -25.73
#